data_AF-A0A1M6T4X0-F1
#
_entry.id   AF-A0A1M6T4X0-F1
#
_cell.length_a   1.000
_cell.length_b   1.000
_cell.length_c   1.000
_cell.angle_alpha   90.00
_cell.angle_beta   90.00
_cell.angle_gamma   90.00
#
_symmetry.space_group_name_H-M   'P 1'
#
loop_
_entity.id
_entity.type
_entity.pdbx_description
1 polymer ?
#
loop_
_entity_poly.entity_id
_entity_poly.type
_entity_poly.pdbx_seq_one_letter_code
_entity_poly.pdbx_strand_id
1 'polypeptide(L)'
;MKLIFSLVFLLTFGSLKGQDVIDSVLYNHSISAPENLNEDIEELIEYLSQVAKTDKQKIQVISYWITNNIEYDLTGFFSNSYGNSSWANTLITKKAVCQGYSELFKEFCDLLDIECYLITGYAKGYGIEPGYSFQETNHAWNIVKINGVYELFDLTWASGHSSFYDSSLYVKKLDPKFLFANPISFVEQHLPGQNRWQLLNFPVSIDEFEKNVEAEHMIDSAGLFYNFSDSIAAYSELDEYDREICDLNKNYEVLPSELNRALLSYKSGYILSFGKYDEDRFNKSLELFTIALTTYQKPEYENPSYVENILQNMEYVKSRLENKK
;
A
#
# COMPACT_ATOMS: atom_id res chain seq x y z
N MET A 1 59.24 17.86 28.11
CA MET A 1 58.07 18.26 27.31
C MET A 1 57.69 17.07 26.44
N LYS A 2 56.62 16.35 26.80
CA LYS A 2 56.26 15.04 26.20
C LYS A 2 55.56 15.27 24.85
N LEU A 3 56.09 14.65 23.79
CA LEU A 3 55.43 14.48 22.50
C LEU A 3 54.31 13.44 22.67
N ILE A 4 53.06 13.85 22.47
CA ILE A 4 51.89 12.97 22.46
C ILE A 4 51.57 12.66 20.99
N PHE A 5 51.73 11.40 20.63
CA PHE A 5 51.18 10.80 19.42
C PHE A 5 49.65 10.76 19.54
N SER A 6 48.94 11.54 18.73
CA SER A 6 47.49 11.33 18.52
C SER A 6 47.31 10.34 17.38
N LEU A 7 47.07 9.09 17.75
CA LEU A 7 46.56 8.05 16.86
C LEU A 7 45.10 8.39 16.54
N VAL A 8 44.83 8.90 15.34
CA VAL A 8 43.46 9.05 14.83
C VAL A 8 43.02 7.68 14.31
N PHE A 9 42.19 6.98 15.10
CA PHE A 9 41.43 5.83 14.63
C PHE A 9 40.35 6.36 13.68
N LEU A 10 40.65 6.36 12.37
CA LEU A 10 39.63 6.45 11.34
C LEU A 10 38.83 5.15 11.38
N LEU A 11 37.77 5.13 12.19
CA LEU A 11 36.68 4.18 12.04
C LEU A 11 35.97 4.52 10.74
N THR A 12 36.47 3.97 9.64
CA THR A 12 35.68 3.84 8.42
C THR A 12 34.53 2.90 8.76
N PHE A 13 33.35 3.47 9.04
CA PHE A 13 32.10 2.73 8.89
C PHE A 13 32.00 2.38 7.40
N GLY A 14 32.57 1.23 7.04
CA GLY A 14 32.24 0.58 5.80
C GLY A 14 30.76 0.24 5.88
N SER A 15 29.93 1.03 5.21
CA SER A 15 28.57 0.61 4.88
C SER A 15 28.71 -0.68 4.08
N LEU A 16 28.51 -1.82 4.73
CA LEU A 16 28.21 -3.07 4.06
C LEU A 16 26.92 -2.81 3.28
N LYS A 17 27.03 -2.41 2.03
CA LYS A 17 25.95 -2.56 1.06
C LYS A 17 25.74 -4.07 0.93
N GLY A 18 24.88 -4.62 1.79
CA GLY A 18 24.40 -5.98 1.65
C GLY A 18 23.68 -6.05 0.32
N GLN A 19 24.35 -6.63 -0.66
CA GLN A 19 23.81 -6.78 -2.00
C GLN A 19 22.58 -7.68 -1.92
N ASP A 20 21.54 -7.30 -2.68
CA ASP A 20 20.24 -7.98 -2.83
C ASP A 20 20.40 -9.39 -3.42
N VAL A 21 21.01 -10.30 -2.67
CA VAL A 21 21.19 -11.68 -3.09
C VAL A 21 19.96 -12.47 -2.70
N ILE A 22 19.26 -13.00 -3.69
CA ILE A 22 18.19 -13.98 -3.50
C ILE A 22 18.76 -15.15 -2.69
N ASP A 23 18.18 -15.41 -1.52
CA ASP A 23 18.48 -16.59 -0.72
C ASP A 23 18.00 -17.82 -1.50
N SER A 24 18.95 -18.56 -2.10
CA SER A 24 18.64 -19.66 -2.99
C SER A 24 17.97 -20.84 -2.28
N VAL A 25 18.18 -21.02 -0.97
CA VAL A 25 17.51 -22.09 -0.22
C VAL A 25 16.04 -21.78 -0.08
N LEU A 26 15.72 -20.56 0.38
CA LEU A 26 14.33 -20.10 0.51
C LEU A 26 13.63 -20.04 -0.86
N TYR A 27 14.32 -19.51 -1.88
CA TYR A 27 13.77 -19.41 -3.23
C TYR A 27 13.43 -20.79 -3.80
N ASN A 28 14.37 -21.73 -3.76
CA ASN A 28 14.15 -23.08 -4.30
C ASN A 28 13.05 -23.82 -3.54
N HIS A 29 12.96 -23.63 -2.21
CA HIS A 29 11.87 -24.18 -1.41
C HIS A 29 10.52 -23.59 -1.82
N SER A 30 10.45 -22.26 -2.00
CA SER A 30 9.21 -21.56 -2.38
C SER A 30 8.64 -22.06 -3.71
N ILE A 31 9.49 -22.27 -4.72
CA ILE A 31 9.03 -22.75 -6.04
C ILE A 31 8.77 -24.26 -6.07
N SER A 32 9.14 -24.98 -5.00
CA SER A 32 8.90 -26.42 -4.87
C SER A 32 7.61 -26.75 -4.12
N ALA A 33 6.83 -25.73 -3.72
CA ALA A 33 5.55 -25.91 -3.04
C ALA A 33 4.60 -26.79 -3.88
N PRO A 34 4.04 -27.87 -3.31
CA PRO A 34 3.09 -28.73 -4.01
C PRO A 34 1.85 -27.95 -4.46
N GLU A 35 1.41 -28.16 -5.70
CA GLU A 35 0.26 -27.42 -6.26
C GLU A 35 -1.03 -27.63 -5.47
N ASN A 36 -1.21 -28.78 -4.82
CA ASN A 36 -2.41 -29.06 -4.02
C ASN A 36 -2.52 -28.19 -2.75
N LEU A 37 -1.44 -27.55 -2.29
CA LEU A 37 -1.49 -26.61 -1.17
C LEU A 37 -2.05 -25.25 -1.60
N ASN A 38 -2.26 -25.03 -2.90
CA ASN A 38 -2.73 -23.74 -3.41
C ASN A 38 -4.20 -23.42 -3.07
N GLU A 39 -4.93 -24.39 -2.52
CA GLU A 39 -6.34 -24.23 -2.12
C GLU A 39 -6.51 -24.00 -0.62
N ASP A 40 -5.45 -24.15 0.17
CA ASP A 40 -5.43 -24.02 1.63
C ASP A 40 -4.22 -23.17 2.04
N ILE A 41 -4.48 -21.91 2.41
CA ILE A 41 -3.42 -20.94 2.68
C ILE A 41 -2.64 -21.30 3.95
N GLU A 42 -3.30 -21.92 4.93
CA GLU A 42 -2.72 -22.37 6.19
C GLU A 42 -1.74 -23.53 5.98
N GLU A 43 -2.09 -24.56 5.19
CA GLU A 43 -1.15 -25.63 4.85
C GLU A 43 0.02 -25.11 4.00
N LEU A 44 -0.25 -24.19 3.08
CA LEU A 44 0.77 -23.57 2.24
C LEU A 44 1.77 -22.76 3.08
N ILE A 45 1.29 -21.95 4.02
CA ILE A 45 2.17 -21.13 4.86
C ILE A 45 2.98 -21.98 5.84
N GLU A 46 2.40 -23.07 6.36
CA GLU A 46 3.12 -24.05 7.15
C GLU A 46 4.27 -24.65 6.34
N TYR A 47 4.00 -25.11 5.11
CA TYR A 47 5.02 -25.63 4.20
C TYR A 47 6.13 -24.61 3.92
N LEU A 48 5.78 -23.40 3.50
CA LEU A 48 6.75 -22.36 3.13
C LEU A 48 7.66 -21.99 4.31
N SER A 49 7.10 -21.98 5.52
CA SER A 49 7.82 -21.56 6.73
C SER A 49 8.83 -22.59 7.25
N GLN A 50 8.80 -23.86 6.78
CA GLN A 50 9.66 -24.94 7.29
C GLN A 50 11.17 -24.65 7.21
N VAL A 51 11.59 -23.89 6.20
CA VAL A 51 13.01 -23.54 5.97
C VAL A 51 13.40 -22.19 6.57
N ALA A 52 12.42 -21.38 7.01
CA ALA A 52 12.64 -20.05 7.54
C ALA A 52 12.90 -20.10 9.07
N LYS A 53 13.94 -19.40 9.53
CA LYS A 53 14.32 -19.36 10.95
C LYS A 53 14.10 -18.00 11.61
N THR A 54 13.84 -16.98 10.81
CA THR A 54 13.67 -15.59 11.24
C THR A 54 12.50 -14.98 10.48
N ASP A 55 11.88 -13.93 11.02
CA ASP A 55 10.76 -13.26 10.34
C ASP A 55 11.17 -12.70 8.98
N LYS A 56 12.40 -12.19 8.85
CA LYS A 56 12.95 -11.81 7.54
C LYS A 56 12.93 -12.95 6.53
N GLN A 57 13.33 -14.16 6.95
CA GLN A 57 13.33 -15.34 6.07
C GLN A 57 11.91 -15.82 5.77
N LYS A 58 10.98 -15.71 6.71
CA LYS A 58 9.56 -16.02 6.48
C LYS A 58 8.98 -15.08 5.41
N ILE A 59 9.24 -13.78 5.54
CA ILE A 59 8.85 -12.78 4.54
C ILE A 59 9.47 -13.07 3.18
N GLN A 60 10.78 -13.37 3.12
CA GLN A 60 11.44 -13.72 1.86
C GLN A 60 10.80 -14.93 1.17
N VAL A 61 10.54 -16.02 1.89
CA VAL A 61 10.01 -17.24 1.27
C VAL A 61 8.58 -17.06 0.74
N ILE A 62 7.71 -16.33 1.46
CA ILE A 62 6.37 -16.01 0.95
C ILE A 62 6.42 -15.02 -0.21
N SER A 63 7.32 -14.04 -0.21
CA SER A 63 7.50 -13.10 -1.33
C SER A 63 7.98 -13.82 -2.58
N TYR A 64 8.92 -14.78 -2.45
CA TYR A 64 9.36 -15.61 -3.57
C TYR A 64 8.23 -16.50 -4.09
N TRP A 65 7.43 -17.09 -3.21
CA TRP A 65 6.29 -17.88 -3.63
C TRP A 65 5.29 -17.03 -4.42
N ILE A 66 4.87 -15.86 -3.92
CA ILE A 66 3.92 -14.97 -4.59
C ILE A 66 4.46 -14.53 -5.96
N THR A 67 5.70 -14.05 -6.01
CA THR A 67 6.31 -13.54 -7.24
C THR A 67 6.46 -14.61 -8.33
N ASN A 68 6.58 -15.88 -7.95
CA ASN A 68 6.66 -17.00 -8.89
C ASN A 68 5.29 -17.59 -9.26
N ASN A 69 4.29 -17.53 -8.38
CA ASN A 69 3.03 -18.24 -8.56
C ASN A 69 1.89 -17.36 -9.04
N ILE A 70 1.98 -16.04 -8.90
CA ILE A 70 0.92 -15.12 -9.36
C ILE A 70 1.34 -14.46 -10.67
N GLU A 71 0.38 -14.34 -11.61
CA GLU A 71 0.52 -13.61 -12.86
C GLU A 71 -0.24 -12.28 -12.82
N TYR A 72 0.32 -11.25 -13.45
CA TYR A 72 -0.35 -9.96 -13.50
C TYR A 72 -1.49 -9.97 -14.52
N ASP A 73 -2.68 -9.52 -14.11
CA ASP A 73 -3.83 -9.43 -15.00
C ASP A 73 -3.80 -8.20 -15.91
N LEU A 74 -2.95 -8.27 -16.93
CA LEU A 74 -2.85 -7.23 -17.96
C LEU A 74 -4.18 -7.02 -18.70
N THR A 75 -4.99 -8.07 -18.91
CA THR A 75 -6.29 -7.95 -19.57
C THR A 75 -7.26 -7.14 -18.70
N GLY A 76 -7.38 -7.48 -17.42
CA GLY A 76 -8.18 -6.72 -16.45
C GLY A 76 -7.68 -5.28 -16.30
N PHE A 77 -6.34 -5.10 -16.27
CA PHE A 77 -5.70 -3.79 -16.18
C PHE A 77 -6.06 -2.89 -17.39
N PHE A 78 -5.82 -3.34 -18.62
CA PHE A 78 -6.07 -2.53 -19.82
C PHE A 78 -7.56 -2.31 -20.12
N SER A 79 -8.43 -3.20 -19.66
CA SER A 79 -9.88 -3.05 -19.80
C SER A 79 -10.54 -2.25 -18.67
N ASN A 80 -9.76 -1.82 -17.66
CA ASN A 80 -10.26 -1.20 -16.43
C ASN A 80 -11.33 -2.08 -15.72
N SER A 81 -11.15 -3.40 -15.81
CA SER A 81 -12.07 -4.42 -15.29
C SER A 81 -11.28 -5.38 -14.40
N TYR A 82 -10.95 -4.92 -13.20
CA TYR A 82 -9.99 -5.58 -12.29
C TYR A 82 -10.48 -6.89 -11.64
N GLY A 83 -11.74 -7.29 -11.87
CA GLY A 83 -12.30 -8.51 -11.29
C GLY A 83 -12.29 -8.51 -9.75
N ASN A 84 -12.27 -9.70 -9.15
CA ASN A 84 -12.17 -9.86 -7.70
C ASN A 84 -10.70 -9.85 -7.27
N SER A 85 -10.27 -8.80 -6.56
CA SER A 85 -8.90 -8.64 -6.07
C SER A 85 -8.68 -9.14 -4.63
N SER A 86 -9.57 -9.97 -4.08
CA SER A 86 -9.34 -10.56 -2.75
C SER A 86 -8.13 -11.50 -2.75
N TRP A 87 -7.49 -11.67 -1.59
CA TRP A 87 -6.40 -12.64 -1.43
C TRP A 87 -6.85 -14.05 -1.82
N ALA A 88 -8.06 -14.45 -1.44
CA ALA A 88 -8.58 -15.79 -1.70
C ALA A 88 -8.75 -16.04 -3.21
N ASN A 89 -9.30 -15.05 -3.94
CA ASN A 89 -9.43 -15.16 -5.39
C ASN A 89 -8.05 -15.18 -6.06
N THR A 90 -7.12 -14.35 -5.60
CA THR A 90 -5.74 -14.31 -6.11
C THR A 90 -5.02 -15.64 -5.90
N LEU A 91 -5.16 -16.24 -4.72
CA LEU A 91 -4.58 -17.53 -4.36
C LEU A 91 -5.10 -18.66 -5.26
N ILE A 92 -6.41 -18.71 -5.50
CA ILE A 92 -7.07 -19.75 -6.30
C ILE A 92 -6.78 -19.56 -7.79
N THR A 93 -6.95 -18.35 -8.32
CA THR A 93 -6.85 -18.08 -9.76
C THR A 93 -5.41 -17.89 -10.24
N LYS A 94 -4.47 -17.69 -9.31
CA LYS A 94 -3.05 -17.39 -9.60
C LYS A 94 -2.87 -16.14 -10.47
N LYS A 95 -3.84 -15.22 -10.45
CA LYS A 95 -3.87 -14.05 -11.32
C LYS A 95 -4.54 -12.87 -10.63
N ALA A 96 -3.90 -11.69 -10.66
CA ALA A 96 -4.47 -10.47 -10.08
C ALA A 96 -3.84 -9.20 -10.64
N VAL A 97 -4.45 -8.04 -10.36
CA VAL A 97 -3.79 -6.73 -10.42
C VAL A 97 -3.11 -6.41 -9.08
N CYS A 98 -2.48 -5.24 -8.96
CA CYS A 98 -1.63 -4.88 -7.81
C CYS A 98 -2.32 -5.03 -6.44
N GLN A 99 -3.62 -4.75 -6.36
CA GLN A 99 -4.41 -4.97 -5.14
C GLN A 99 -4.36 -6.43 -4.69
N GLY A 100 -4.59 -7.40 -5.59
CA GLY A 100 -4.63 -8.81 -5.21
C GLY A 100 -3.28 -9.37 -4.75
N TYR A 101 -2.18 -8.88 -5.34
CA TYR A 101 -0.82 -9.17 -4.83
C TYR A 101 -0.66 -8.66 -3.38
N SER A 102 -1.11 -7.42 -3.14
CA SER A 102 -0.91 -6.75 -1.86
C SER A 102 -1.79 -7.33 -0.75
N GLU A 103 -3.02 -7.69 -1.09
CA GLU A 103 -3.96 -8.40 -0.21
C GLU A 103 -3.44 -9.79 0.15
N LEU A 104 -2.98 -10.56 -0.84
CA LEU A 104 -2.44 -11.90 -0.60
C LEU A 104 -1.20 -11.86 0.28
N PHE A 105 -0.28 -10.94 0.03
CA PHE A 105 0.91 -10.80 0.86
C PHE A 105 0.58 -10.37 2.29
N LYS A 106 -0.40 -9.47 2.45
CA LYS A 106 -0.89 -9.10 3.77
C LYS A 106 -1.48 -10.29 4.51
N GLU A 107 -2.32 -11.11 3.88
CA GLU A 107 -2.90 -12.30 4.49
C GLU A 107 -1.81 -13.29 4.96
N PHE A 108 -0.79 -13.54 4.14
CA PHE A 108 0.36 -14.35 4.58
C PHE A 108 1.07 -13.74 5.79
N CYS A 109 1.26 -12.42 5.82
CA CYS A 109 1.89 -11.77 6.97
C CYS A 109 1.04 -11.89 8.24
N ASP A 110 -0.27 -11.70 8.12
CA ASP A 110 -1.22 -11.81 9.24
C ASP A 110 -1.23 -13.24 9.81
N LEU A 111 -1.21 -14.28 8.96
CA LEU A 111 -1.08 -15.69 9.38
C LEU A 111 0.27 -16.03 10.05
N LEU A 112 1.30 -15.20 9.85
CA LEU A 112 2.61 -15.32 10.51
C LEU A 112 2.76 -14.46 11.76
N ASP A 113 1.70 -13.73 12.14
CA ASP A 113 1.72 -12.70 13.18
C ASP A 113 2.79 -11.61 12.91
N ILE A 114 2.99 -11.25 11.64
CA ILE A 114 3.92 -10.18 11.21
C ILE A 114 3.13 -8.96 10.77
N GLU A 115 3.37 -7.82 11.43
CA GLU A 115 2.69 -6.55 11.15
C GLU A 115 2.95 -6.09 9.70
N CYS A 116 1.88 -6.04 8.89
CA CYS A 116 1.91 -5.67 7.48
C CYS A 116 0.77 -4.70 7.13
N TYR A 117 1.12 -3.63 6.43
CA TYR A 117 0.21 -2.59 5.95
C TYR A 117 0.06 -2.71 4.44
N LEU A 118 -1.17 -2.66 3.97
CA LEU A 118 -1.49 -2.44 2.55
C LEU A 118 -1.53 -0.94 2.31
N ILE A 119 -0.71 -0.47 1.38
CA ILE A 119 -0.54 0.94 1.06
C ILE A 119 -1.07 1.20 -0.34
N THR A 120 -1.86 2.25 -0.49
CA THR A 120 -2.26 2.77 -1.81
C THR A 120 -1.56 4.09 -2.09
N GLY A 121 -1.27 4.34 -3.36
CA GLY A 121 -0.59 5.56 -3.76
C GLY A 121 -0.44 5.69 -5.27
N TYR A 122 0.56 6.46 -5.65
CA TYR A 122 0.85 6.86 -7.02
C TYR A 122 2.11 6.16 -7.49
N ALA A 123 2.04 5.49 -8.63
CA ALA A 123 3.18 4.85 -9.26
C ALA A 123 3.37 5.39 -10.69
N LYS A 124 4.62 5.73 -11.03
CA LYS A 124 5.05 6.11 -12.39
C LYS A 124 5.29 4.87 -13.25
N GLY A 125 4.27 4.02 -13.32
CA GLY A 125 4.28 2.78 -14.08
C GLY A 125 3.93 2.99 -15.55
N TYR A 126 3.36 1.95 -16.17
CA TYR A 126 2.94 1.97 -17.57
C TYR A 126 2.02 3.17 -17.88
N GLY A 127 2.33 3.92 -18.93
CA GLY A 127 1.51 5.01 -19.45
C GLY A 127 1.64 6.35 -18.70
N ILE A 128 2.52 6.44 -17.71
CA ILE A 128 2.81 7.69 -16.98
C ILE A 128 4.05 8.36 -17.58
N GLU A 129 3.85 9.57 -18.11
CA GLU A 129 4.92 10.39 -18.70
C GLU A 129 5.34 11.52 -17.74
N PRO A 130 6.55 12.12 -17.90
CA PRO A 130 6.95 13.28 -17.12
C PRO A 130 5.91 14.42 -17.17
N GLY A 131 5.53 14.97 -16.01
CA GLY A 131 4.51 16.01 -15.90
C GLY A 131 3.06 15.50 -15.94
N TYR A 132 2.84 14.18 -15.85
CA TYR A 132 1.51 13.62 -15.60
C TYR A 132 1.00 14.09 -14.24
N SER A 133 -0.23 14.62 -14.21
CA SER A 133 -0.88 15.05 -12.97
C SER A 133 -1.84 13.98 -12.46
N PHE A 134 -1.51 13.39 -11.31
CA PHE A 134 -2.31 12.33 -10.71
C PHE A 134 -3.59 12.89 -10.11
N GLN A 135 -4.72 12.28 -10.45
CA GLN A 135 -6.04 12.65 -9.92
C GLN A 135 -6.49 11.72 -8.79
N GLU A 136 -5.99 10.49 -8.79
CA GLU A 136 -6.29 9.44 -7.81
C GLU A 136 -5.11 8.46 -7.72
N THR A 137 -5.11 7.63 -6.68
CA THR A 137 -4.12 6.55 -6.50
C THR A 137 -4.30 5.50 -7.60
N ASN A 138 -3.21 5.05 -8.22
CA ASN A 138 -3.23 4.07 -9.31
C ASN A 138 -2.51 2.75 -8.98
N HIS A 139 -1.97 2.61 -7.78
CA HIS A 139 -1.19 1.43 -7.41
C HIS A 139 -1.30 1.07 -5.92
N ALA A 140 -1.02 -0.19 -5.62
CA ALA A 140 -1.04 -0.76 -4.28
C ALA A 140 0.19 -1.64 -4.03
N TRP A 141 0.75 -1.57 -2.82
CA TRP A 141 1.91 -2.33 -2.36
C TRP A 141 1.85 -2.52 -0.84
N ASN A 142 2.92 -3.04 -0.23
CA ASN A 142 2.94 -3.29 1.22
C ASN A 142 4.15 -2.68 1.93
N ILE A 143 3.96 -2.43 3.22
CA ILE A 143 5.03 -2.17 4.19
C ILE A 143 4.96 -3.23 5.28
N VAL A 144 6.07 -3.88 5.56
CA VAL A 144 6.17 -4.93 6.58
C VAL A 144 7.12 -4.47 7.69
N LYS A 145 6.73 -4.68 8.95
CA LYS A 145 7.60 -4.38 10.08
C LYS A 145 8.36 -5.63 10.51
N ILE A 146 9.69 -5.60 10.35
CA ILE A 146 10.58 -6.72 10.62
C ILE A 146 11.60 -6.27 11.66
N ASN A 147 11.62 -6.91 12.82
CA ASN A 147 12.50 -6.55 13.94
C ASN A 147 12.43 -5.05 14.33
N GLY A 148 11.23 -4.45 14.25
CA GLY A 148 11.00 -3.04 14.57
C GLY A 148 11.35 -2.04 13.45
N VAL A 149 11.79 -2.52 12.28
CA VAL A 149 12.08 -1.69 11.10
C VAL A 149 10.98 -1.89 10.06
N TYR A 150 10.45 -0.79 9.53
CA TYR A 150 9.49 -0.81 8.43
C TYR A 150 10.22 -0.95 7.10
N GLU A 151 9.84 -1.95 6.30
CA GLU A 151 10.48 -2.33 5.04
C GLU A 151 9.45 -2.32 3.90
N LEU A 152 9.83 -1.81 2.73
CA LEU A 152 8.94 -1.63 1.57
C LEU A 152 8.96 -2.86 0.66
N PHE A 153 7.77 -3.28 0.20
CA PHE A 153 7.59 -4.39 -0.72
C PHE A 153 6.58 -4.05 -1.81
N ASP A 154 6.99 -4.15 -3.06
CA ASP A 154 6.07 -4.21 -4.20
C ASP A 154 6.19 -5.57 -4.88
N LEU A 155 5.32 -6.51 -4.51
CA LEU A 155 5.33 -7.84 -5.10
C LEU A 155 4.77 -7.89 -6.53
N THR A 156 4.09 -6.83 -6.96
CA THR A 156 3.63 -6.69 -8.34
C THR A 156 4.79 -6.40 -9.26
N TRP A 157 5.62 -5.42 -8.90
CA TRP A 157 6.78 -5.04 -9.72
C TRP A 157 7.96 -5.99 -9.47
N ALA A 158 8.00 -6.67 -8.32
CA ALA A 158 8.95 -7.75 -8.08
C ALA A 158 8.64 -9.01 -8.91
N SER A 159 7.39 -9.26 -9.31
CA SER A 159 7.02 -10.54 -9.96
C SER A 159 7.30 -10.56 -11.47
N GLY A 160 7.26 -9.41 -12.14
CA GLY A 160 7.46 -9.33 -13.57
C GLY A 160 7.06 -7.98 -14.17
N HIS A 161 6.88 -7.98 -15.49
CA HIS A 161 6.53 -6.78 -16.26
C HIS A 161 5.75 -7.17 -17.53
N SER A 162 5.10 -6.21 -18.17
CA SER A 162 4.56 -6.41 -19.52
C SER A 162 5.70 -6.54 -20.55
N SER A 163 5.47 -7.34 -21.58
CA SER A 163 6.45 -7.55 -22.65
C SER A 163 6.66 -6.27 -23.46
N PHE A 164 7.92 -5.97 -23.79
CA PHE A 164 8.28 -4.86 -24.66
C PHE A 164 7.80 -5.04 -26.11
N TYR A 165 7.53 -6.27 -26.54
CA TYR A 165 7.08 -6.59 -27.91
C TYR A 165 5.55 -6.59 -28.04
N ASP A 166 4.86 -6.95 -26.97
CA ASP A 166 3.40 -6.98 -26.89
C ASP A 166 2.99 -6.71 -25.44
N SER A 167 2.50 -5.50 -25.18
CA SER A 167 2.17 -5.07 -23.82
C SER A 167 1.05 -5.89 -23.19
N SER A 168 0.29 -6.68 -23.97
CA SER A 168 -0.75 -7.58 -23.45
C SER A 168 -0.20 -8.87 -22.83
N LEU A 169 1.08 -9.19 -23.08
CA LEU A 169 1.74 -10.38 -22.57
C LEU A 169 2.52 -10.09 -21.30
N TYR A 170 2.32 -10.90 -20.27
CA TYR A 170 3.03 -10.81 -19.00
C TYR A 170 4.32 -11.64 -19.06
N VAL A 171 5.43 -11.04 -18.63
CA VAL A 171 6.75 -11.67 -18.51
C VAL A 171 7.10 -11.77 -17.03
N LYS A 172 6.97 -12.98 -16.49
CA LYS A 172 7.39 -13.31 -15.12
C LYS A 172 8.91 -13.24 -15.02
N LYS A 173 9.40 -12.40 -14.12
CA LYS A 173 10.84 -12.21 -13.86
C LYS A 173 11.00 -11.55 -12.50
N LEU A 174 11.54 -12.29 -11.54
CA LEU A 174 11.82 -11.77 -10.21
C LEU A 174 12.79 -10.57 -10.30
N ASP A 175 12.36 -9.41 -9.83
CA ASP A 175 13.18 -8.21 -9.62
C ASP A 175 13.32 -7.93 -8.11
N PRO A 176 14.42 -8.37 -7.47
CA PRO A 176 14.56 -8.31 -6.02
C PRO A 176 14.68 -6.87 -5.48
N LYS A 177 14.90 -5.86 -6.32
CA LYS A 177 15.00 -4.45 -5.86
C LYS A 177 13.69 -3.92 -5.25
N PHE A 178 12.57 -4.56 -5.55
CA PHE A 178 11.25 -4.25 -4.99
C PHE A 178 10.93 -5.07 -3.74
N LEU A 179 11.85 -5.92 -3.29
CA LEU A 179 11.80 -6.60 -2.00
C LEU A 179 12.75 -5.89 -1.04
N PHE A 180 12.28 -5.46 0.13
CA PHE A 180 13.08 -4.65 1.05
C PHE A 180 13.61 -3.37 0.38
N ALA A 181 12.75 -2.71 -0.40
CA ALA A 181 13.14 -1.58 -1.22
C ALA A 181 13.63 -0.40 -0.38
N ASN A 182 14.70 0.25 -0.81
CA ASN A 182 15.21 1.44 -0.15
C ASN A 182 14.21 2.61 -0.32
N PRO A 183 13.77 3.29 0.75
CA PRO A 183 12.79 4.37 0.67
C PRO A 183 13.16 5.52 -0.29
N ILE A 184 14.45 5.90 -0.36
CA ILE A 184 14.91 6.99 -1.22
C ILE A 184 14.77 6.59 -2.69
N SER A 185 15.19 5.38 -3.07
CA SER A 185 15.02 4.90 -4.44
C SER A 185 13.57 4.55 -4.76
N PHE A 186 12.79 4.10 -3.77
CA PHE A 186 11.39 3.73 -3.96
C PHE A 186 10.52 4.93 -4.31
N VAL A 187 10.75 6.09 -3.66
CA VAL A 187 9.98 7.32 -3.91
C VAL A 187 10.19 7.94 -5.28
N GLU A 188 11.21 7.49 -6.04
CA GLU A 188 11.39 7.89 -7.45
C GLU A 188 10.21 7.44 -8.31
N GLN A 189 9.67 6.26 -8.01
CA GLN A 189 8.63 5.61 -8.80
C GLN A 189 7.33 5.39 -8.03
N HIS A 190 7.35 5.45 -6.70
CA HIS A 190 6.21 5.15 -5.83
C HIS A 190 6.02 6.21 -4.73
N LEU A 191 4.94 6.97 -4.80
CA LEU A 191 4.56 7.92 -3.76
C LEU A 191 3.31 7.41 -3.03
N PRO A 192 3.38 7.02 -1.74
CA PRO A 192 2.19 6.67 -0.97
C PRO A 192 1.26 7.87 -0.81
N GLY A 193 -0.04 7.61 -0.68
CA GLY A 193 -1.03 8.67 -0.43
C GLY A 193 -0.81 9.43 0.89
N GLN A 194 -0.10 8.83 1.85
CA GLN A 194 0.21 9.46 3.15
C GLN A 194 1.72 9.50 3.42
N ASN A 195 2.22 10.66 3.85
CA ASN A 195 3.66 10.90 4.12
C ASN A 195 4.29 9.90 5.09
N ARG A 196 3.54 9.37 6.06
CA ARG A 196 4.02 8.36 7.03
C ARG A 196 4.60 7.13 6.37
N TRP A 197 4.04 6.74 5.22
CA TRP A 197 4.41 5.53 4.50
C TRP A 197 5.55 5.74 3.51
N GLN A 198 6.07 6.97 3.36
CA GLN A 198 7.27 7.20 2.56
C GLN A 198 8.51 6.67 3.26
N LEU A 199 8.47 6.50 4.59
CA LEU A 199 9.63 6.14 5.42
C LEU A 199 10.80 7.13 5.28
N LEU A 200 10.47 8.40 5.00
CA LEU A 200 11.41 9.51 4.86
C LEU A 200 11.10 10.59 5.90
N ASN A 201 12.15 11.19 6.47
CA ASN A 201 11.98 12.31 7.40
C ASN A 201 11.76 13.67 6.71
N PHE A 202 11.95 13.72 5.39
CA PHE A 202 11.67 14.86 4.53
C PHE A 202 10.85 14.33 3.36
N PRO A 203 9.52 14.18 3.53
CA PRO A 203 8.66 13.52 2.56
C PRO A 203 8.57 14.34 1.27
N VAL A 204 8.57 13.64 0.15
CA VAL A 204 8.31 14.17 -1.18
C VAL A 204 6.83 14.54 -1.29
N SER A 205 6.53 15.72 -1.83
CA SER A 205 5.16 16.10 -2.16
C SER A 205 4.73 15.53 -3.50
N ILE A 206 3.42 15.47 -3.76
CA ILE A 206 2.91 15.05 -5.07
C ILE A 206 3.42 15.95 -6.20
N ASP A 207 3.48 17.27 -5.99
CA ASP A 207 4.00 18.23 -6.97
C ASP A 207 5.47 17.97 -7.32
N GLU A 208 6.31 17.61 -6.35
CA GLU A 208 7.71 17.24 -6.62
C GLU A 208 7.80 15.88 -7.31
N PHE A 209 6.98 14.92 -6.90
CA PHE A 209 6.92 13.59 -7.53
C PHE A 209 6.56 13.68 -9.02
N GLU A 210 5.59 14.51 -9.40
CA GLU A 210 5.13 14.68 -10.78
C GLU A 210 6.19 15.26 -11.73
N LYS A 211 7.22 15.95 -11.21
CA LYS A 211 8.34 16.49 -12.02
C LYS A 211 9.22 15.42 -12.64
N ASN A 212 9.14 14.18 -12.15
CA ASN A 212 9.86 13.03 -12.65
C ASN A 212 11.40 13.22 -12.69
N VAL A 213 11.96 13.69 -11.57
CA VAL A 213 13.41 13.84 -11.35
C VAL A 213 13.90 12.84 -10.30
N GLU A 214 15.21 12.70 -10.15
CA GLU A 214 15.83 11.84 -9.13
C GLU A 214 15.41 12.23 -7.70
N ALA A 215 15.33 11.26 -6.78
CA ALA A 215 14.83 11.51 -5.42
C ALA A 215 15.58 12.61 -4.67
N GLU A 216 16.89 12.73 -4.90
CA GLU A 216 17.74 13.78 -4.31
C GLU A 216 17.28 15.21 -4.65
N HIS A 217 16.59 15.37 -5.79
CA HIS A 217 16.02 16.66 -6.22
C HIS A 217 14.58 16.87 -5.76
N MET A 218 13.86 15.80 -5.41
CA MET A 218 12.50 15.87 -4.89
C MET A 218 12.46 16.07 -3.36
N ILE A 219 13.50 15.60 -2.65
CA ILE A 219 13.58 15.65 -1.20
C ILE A 219 14.16 16.99 -0.74
N ASP A 220 13.31 17.88 -0.25
CA ASP A 220 13.74 19.13 0.39
C ASP A 220 14.28 18.88 1.80
N SER A 221 15.59 18.61 1.89
CA SER A 221 16.30 18.41 3.16
C SER A 221 16.42 19.66 4.03
N ALA A 222 16.06 20.84 3.50
CA ALA A 222 15.96 22.09 4.28
C ALA A 222 14.52 22.36 4.78
N GLY A 223 13.56 21.52 4.37
CA GLY A 223 12.16 21.62 4.72
C GLY A 223 11.84 21.20 6.16
N LEU A 224 10.55 21.07 6.45
CA LEU A 224 10.08 20.65 7.78
C LEU A 224 10.42 19.18 8.03
N PHE A 225 11.10 18.93 9.14
CA PHE A 225 11.37 17.57 9.61
C PHE A 225 10.06 16.88 9.99
N TYR A 226 9.78 15.76 9.33
CA TYR A 226 8.61 14.93 9.55
C TYR A 226 9.06 13.60 10.19
N ASN A 227 8.83 13.41 11.49
CA ASN A 227 9.16 12.13 12.11
C ASN A 227 8.13 11.06 11.67
N PHE A 228 8.44 10.32 10.60
CA PHE A 228 7.53 9.30 10.10
C PHE A 228 7.32 8.18 11.13
N SER A 229 8.33 7.85 11.94
CA SER A 229 8.23 6.79 12.96
C SER A 229 7.23 7.16 14.05
N ASP A 230 7.26 8.41 14.54
CA ASP A 230 6.26 8.90 15.50
C ASP A 230 4.87 8.95 14.85
N SER A 231 4.78 9.33 13.57
CA SER A 231 3.48 9.35 12.88
C SER A 231 2.90 7.96 12.67
N ILE A 232 3.72 6.94 12.42
CA ILE A 232 3.24 5.55 12.32
C ILE A 232 2.82 5.07 13.70
N ALA A 233 3.64 5.31 14.74
CA ALA A 233 3.28 4.94 16.11
C ALA A 233 1.94 5.54 16.54
N ALA A 234 1.72 6.84 16.29
CA ALA A 234 0.45 7.48 16.58
C ALA A 234 -0.73 6.90 15.77
N TYR A 235 -0.49 6.48 14.52
CA TYR A 235 -1.50 5.84 13.69
C TYR A 235 -1.86 4.42 14.17
N SER A 236 -0.87 3.64 14.62
CA SER A 236 -1.08 2.28 15.12
C SER A 236 -1.89 2.23 16.42
N GLU A 237 -1.91 3.31 17.20
CA GLU A 237 -2.73 3.44 18.42
C GLU A 237 -4.21 3.75 18.13
N LEU A 238 -4.54 4.22 16.91
CA LEU A 238 -5.92 4.46 16.51
C LEU A 238 -6.66 3.13 16.30
N ASP A 239 -7.98 3.11 16.51
CA ASP A 239 -8.78 1.97 16.09
C ASP A 239 -8.94 1.92 14.55
N GLU A 240 -9.54 0.84 14.05
CA GLU A 240 -9.69 0.62 12.61
C GLU A 240 -10.46 1.75 11.90
N TYR A 241 -11.56 2.23 12.51
CA TYR A 241 -12.39 3.27 11.93
C TYR A 241 -11.66 4.61 11.92
N ASP A 242 -10.96 4.94 13.00
CA ASP A 242 -10.18 6.17 13.12
C ASP A 242 -8.99 6.17 12.16
N ARG A 243 -8.35 5.02 11.93
CA ARG A 243 -7.29 4.88 10.92
C ARG A 243 -7.80 5.17 9.52
N GLU A 244 -8.93 4.57 9.14
CA GLU A 244 -9.50 4.76 7.80
C GLU A 244 -9.91 6.23 7.57
N ILE A 245 -10.53 6.87 8.57
CA ILE A 245 -10.86 8.30 8.51
C ILE A 245 -9.59 9.17 8.48
N CYS A 246 -8.55 8.81 9.23
CA CYS A 246 -7.26 9.51 9.20
C CYS A 246 -6.68 9.50 7.78
N ASP A 247 -6.66 8.35 7.12
CA ASP A 247 -6.10 8.20 5.78
C ASP A 247 -6.93 8.92 4.72
N LEU A 248 -8.26 8.87 4.82
CA LEU A 248 -9.14 9.62 3.93
C LEU A 248 -8.92 11.13 4.04
N ASN A 249 -8.80 11.66 5.27
CA ASN A 249 -8.52 13.08 5.48
C ASN A 249 -7.16 13.47 4.91
N LYS A 250 -6.13 12.63 5.09
CA LYS A 250 -4.80 12.88 4.53
C LYS A 250 -4.79 12.85 3.00
N ASN A 251 -5.52 11.94 2.37
CA ASN A 251 -5.66 11.93 0.91
C ASN A 251 -6.30 13.22 0.38
N TYR A 252 -7.29 13.76 1.08
CA TYR A 252 -7.90 15.04 0.70
C TYR A 252 -6.93 16.23 0.88
N GLU A 253 -6.09 16.22 1.91
CA GLU A 253 -5.04 17.25 2.09
C GLU A 253 -4.06 17.27 0.90
N VAL A 254 -3.75 16.10 0.32
CA VAL A 254 -2.83 15.97 -0.81
C VAL A 254 -3.45 16.47 -2.11
N LEU A 255 -4.71 16.10 -2.40
CA LEU A 255 -5.42 16.50 -3.62
C LEU A 255 -6.77 17.17 -3.29
N PRO A 256 -6.77 18.44 -2.85
CA PRO A 256 -8.01 19.11 -2.46
C PRO A 256 -8.84 19.49 -3.68
N SER A 257 -10.02 18.90 -3.83
CA SER A 257 -11.03 19.28 -4.83
C SER A 257 -12.45 19.11 -4.29
N GLU A 258 -13.46 19.71 -4.94
CA GLU A 258 -14.86 19.50 -4.53
C GLU A 258 -15.28 18.03 -4.64
N LEU A 259 -14.82 17.35 -5.70
CA LEU A 259 -15.08 15.93 -5.91
C LEU A 259 -14.40 15.06 -4.84
N ASN A 260 -13.13 15.33 -4.51
CA ASN A 260 -12.41 14.60 -3.47
C ASN A 260 -12.99 14.85 -2.08
N ARG A 261 -13.50 16.06 -1.81
CA ARG A 261 -14.25 16.36 -0.59
C ARG A 261 -15.55 15.56 -0.51
N ALA A 262 -16.26 15.41 -1.63
CA ALA A 262 -17.49 14.61 -1.69
C ALA A 262 -17.20 13.12 -1.45
N LEU A 263 -16.14 12.59 -2.07
CA LEU A 263 -15.70 11.21 -1.88
C LEU A 263 -15.26 10.95 -0.43
N LEU A 264 -14.44 11.84 0.14
CA LEU A 264 -14.04 11.83 1.56
C LEU A 264 -15.27 11.78 2.46
N SER A 265 -16.24 12.66 2.21
CA SER A 265 -17.45 12.78 3.04
C SER A 265 -18.32 11.53 2.92
N TYR A 266 -18.50 11.00 1.71
CA TYR A 266 -19.26 9.76 1.51
C TYR A 266 -18.62 8.58 2.25
N LYS A 267 -17.32 8.34 2.05
CA LYS A 267 -16.60 7.22 2.68
C LYS A 267 -16.56 7.37 4.20
N SER A 268 -16.22 8.55 4.71
CA SER A 268 -16.22 8.82 6.16
C SER A 268 -17.61 8.66 6.76
N GLY A 269 -18.66 9.12 6.08
CA GLY A 269 -20.05 8.92 6.51
C GLY A 269 -20.41 7.45 6.61
N TYR A 270 -19.99 6.65 5.62
CA TYR A 270 -20.19 5.20 5.62
C TYR A 270 -19.50 4.52 6.80
N ILE A 271 -18.22 4.79 7.03
CA ILE A 271 -17.43 4.23 8.14
C ILE A 271 -18.11 4.51 9.48
N LEU A 272 -18.49 5.77 9.71
CA LEU A 272 -19.12 6.23 10.94
C LEU A 272 -20.52 5.63 11.17
N SER A 273 -21.14 5.00 10.16
CA SER A 273 -22.44 4.35 10.28
C SER A 273 -22.41 2.94 10.87
N PHE A 274 -21.23 2.33 11.00
CA PHE A 274 -21.05 0.96 11.52
C PHE A 274 -20.63 0.91 12.98
N GLY A 275 -20.68 -0.28 13.57
CA GLY A 275 -20.27 -0.52 14.95
C GLY A 275 -21.41 -0.34 15.97
N LYS A 276 -21.04 -0.26 17.25
CA LYS A 276 -21.98 -0.08 18.37
C LYS A 276 -22.73 1.25 18.25
N TYR A 277 -23.96 1.31 18.76
CA TYR A 277 -24.72 2.56 18.78
C TYR A 277 -23.93 3.71 19.41
N ASP A 278 -23.80 4.80 18.66
CA ASP A 278 -23.19 6.06 19.06
C ASP A 278 -23.93 7.19 18.34
N GLU A 279 -24.68 7.98 19.10
CA GLU A 279 -25.56 9.03 18.57
C GLU A 279 -24.78 10.15 17.89
N ASP A 280 -23.67 10.60 18.48
CA ASP A 280 -22.83 11.67 17.92
C ASP A 280 -22.18 11.21 16.62
N ARG A 281 -21.69 9.97 16.59
CA ARG A 281 -21.08 9.37 15.40
C ARG A 281 -22.08 9.24 14.25
N PHE A 282 -23.30 8.79 14.53
CA PHE A 282 -24.34 8.64 13.53
C PHE A 282 -24.87 9.99 13.02
N ASN A 283 -25.01 10.99 13.90
CA ASN A 283 -25.30 12.35 13.46
C ASN A 283 -24.19 12.89 12.55
N LYS A 284 -22.93 12.65 12.90
CA LYS A 284 -21.80 13.05 12.06
C LYS A 284 -21.81 12.36 10.69
N SER A 285 -22.16 11.08 10.64
CA SER A 285 -22.35 10.32 9.41
C SER A 285 -23.39 10.99 8.49
N LEU A 286 -24.55 11.40 9.03
CA LEU A 286 -25.59 12.10 8.26
C LEU A 286 -25.13 13.46 7.72
N GLU A 287 -24.36 14.24 8.50
CA GLU A 287 -23.77 15.50 8.02
C GLU A 287 -22.87 15.26 6.80
N LEU A 288 -22.00 14.25 6.88
CA LEU A 288 -21.05 13.93 5.82
C LEU A 288 -21.75 13.41 4.56
N PHE A 289 -22.78 12.56 4.71
CA PHE A 289 -23.61 12.16 3.58
C PHE A 289 -24.32 13.35 2.94
N THR A 290 -24.77 14.33 3.72
CA THR A 290 -25.38 15.55 3.18
C THR A 290 -24.39 16.37 2.35
N ILE A 291 -23.13 16.49 2.80
CA ILE A 291 -22.06 17.14 2.04
C ILE A 291 -21.82 16.40 0.72
N ALA A 292 -21.67 15.08 0.77
CA ALA A 292 -21.44 14.27 -0.43
C ALA A 292 -22.62 14.36 -1.42
N LEU A 293 -23.85 14.21 -0.94
CA LEU A 293 -25.07 14.26 -1.75
C LEU A 293 -25.19 15.61 -2.47
N THR A 294 -24.93 16.71 -1.76
CA THR A 294 -25.00 18.06 -2.33
C THR A 294 -24.05 18.21 -3.52
N THR A 295 -22.84 17.64 -3.43
CA THR A 295 -21.87 17.70 -4.54
C THR A 295 -22.27 16.79 -5.70
N TYR A 296 -22.63 15.52 -5.43
CA TYR A 296 -23.00 14.56 -6.49
C TYR A 296 -24.34 14.87 -7.17
N GLN A 297 -25.12 15.83 -6.66
CA GLN A 297 -26.32 16.37 -7.32
C GLN A 297 -26.01 17.54 -8.26
N LYS A 298 -24.81 18.11 -8.23
CA LYS A 298 -24.40 19.14 -9.19
C LYS A 298 -24.22 18.51 -10.57
N PRO A 299 -24.67 19.14 -11.67
CA PRO A 299 -24.55 18.58 -13.03
C PRO A 299 -23.12 18.23 -13.45
N GLU A 300 -22.15 18.97 -12.94
CA GLU A 300 -20.71 18.81 -13.19
C GLU A 300 -20.11 17.55 -12.55
N TYR A 301 -20.73 17.01 -11.49
CA TYR A 301 -20.24 15.85 -10.75
C TYR A 301 -21.30 14.74 -10.65
N GLU A 302 -22.36 14.80 -11.46
CA GLU A 302 -23.51 13.93 -11.33
C GLU A 302 -23.11 12.47 -11.44
N ASN A 303 -23.43 11.69 -10.40
CA ASN A 303 -23.26 10.26 -10.42
C ASN A 303 -24.46 9.58 -9.75
N PRO A 304 -25.42 9.06 -10.54
CA PRO A 304 -26.66 8.49 -10.01
C PRO A 304 -26.43 7.33 -9.04
N SER A 305 -25.40 6.52 -9.25
CA SER A 305 -25.08 5.40 -8.36
C SER A 305 -24.63 5.89 -6.97
N TYR A 306 -23.77 6.91 -6.92
CA TYR A 306 -23.39 7.51 -5.63
C TYR A 306 -24.59 8.17 -4.95
N VAL A 307 -25.44 8.90 -5.69
CA VAL A 307 -26.64 9.52 -5.13
C VAL A 307 -27.56 8.48 -4.50
N GLU A 308 -27.85 7.38 -5.20
CA GLU A 308 -28.67 6.29 -4.69
C GLU A 308 -28.06 5.64 -3.43
N ASN A 309 -26.77 5.30 -3.50
CA ASN A 309 -26.06 4.69 -2.37
C ASN A 309 -26.03 5.62 -1.14
N ILE A 310 -25.82 6.92 -1.34
CA ILE A 310 -25.82 7.90 -0.24
C ILE A 310 -27.20 7.94 0.42
N LEU A 311 -28.27 8.01 -0.36
CA LEU A 311 -29.64 8.05 0.16
C LEU A 311 -29.99 6.79 0.97
N GLN A 312 -29.65 5.60 0.45
CA GLN A 312 -29.85 4.34 1.15
C GLN A 312 -29.09 4.30 2.48
N ASN A 313 -27.83 4.74 2.49
CA ASN A 313 -27.04 4.81 3.73
C ASN A 313 -27.62 5.82 4.72
N MET A 314 -28.10 6.98 4.27
CA MET A 314 -28.76 7.95 5.14
C MET A 314 -30.03 7.36 5.79
N GLU A 315 -30.84 6.60 5.06
CA GLU A 315 -32.00 5.89 5.61
C GLU A 315 -31.58 4.84 6.65
N TYR A 316 -30.52 4.09 6.37
CA TYR A 316 -29.94 3.14 7.30
C TYR A 316 -29.53 3.84 8.62
N VAL A 317 -28.77 4.94 8.55
CA VAL A 317 -28.32 5.66 9.76
C VAL A 317 -29.49 6.25 10.54
N LYS A 318 -30.50 6.82 9.87
CA LYS A 318 -31.72 7.30 10.53
C LYS A 318 -32.44 6.18 11.28
N SER A 319 -32.56 5.01 10.67
CA SER A 319 -33.13 3.83 11.32
C SER A 319 -32.31 3.39 12.56
N ARG A 320 -30.97 3.43 12.48
CA ARG A 320 -30.09 3.14 13.64
C ARG A 320 -30.31 4.14 14.78
N LEU A 321 -30.42 5.44 14.47
CA LEU A 321 -30.72 6.50 15.44
C LEU A 321 -32.08 6.32 16.11
N GLU A 322 -33.12 6.05 15.33
CA GLU A 322 -34.49 5.83 15.83
C GLU A 322 -34.58 4.60 16.74
N ASN A 323 -33.92 3.51 16.37
CA ASN A 323 -33.99 2.23 17.07
C ASN A 323 -32.95 2.08 18.20
N LYS A 324 -32.02 3.03 18.34
CA LYS A 324 -30.89 2.97 19.28
C LYS A 324 -30.06 1.69 19.17
N LYS A 325 -29.77 1.27 17.93
CA LYS A 325 -29.03 0.04 17.62
C LYS A 325 -27.70 0.35 17.00
#